data_AF-A0A365H2K9-F1
#
_entry.id   AF-A0A365H2K9-F1
#
_cell.length_a   1.000
_cell.length_b   1.000
_cell.length_c   1.000
_cell.angle_alpha   90.00
_cell.angle_beta   90.00
_cell.angle_gamma   90.00
#
_symmetry.space_group_name_H-M   'P 1'
#
loop_
_entity.id
_entity.type
_entity.pdbx_description
1 polymer ?
#
loop_
_entity_poly.entity_id
_entity_poly.type
_entity_poly.pdbx_seq_one_letter_code
_entity_poly.pdbx_strand_id
1 'polypeptide(L)'
;MNAEHETVSALLGVWVLGACSAEESAAVIDHLTRCRVCADESLLLGAADDLLSGRGGPPVGLRARMLDRALTRRPPAPAVPGYAAPYAAQVSVLDSLLGELAGPDWARTAVAEYGWSVQDLVAHLAATDGLLAARLGADSAPGDGDDVPARTAAMLARHRGLPPERTRAAWRDQATALCSRLGADARDQLVELEWPLPVGATILSRAFETWIHTADIAVAAGRTLPAPLPEHLHPMADLGVTMLPTALSLAELDRPDGMARVVLTGPGGGDWLVPLGADSGSELMTAIELDVLEFCFLLGGRRDPGEVGALVDGDERLARDLLAAAPALSGP
;
A
#
# COMPACT_ATOMS: atom_id res chain seq x y z
N MET A 1 -40.82 -6.54 40.05
CA MET A 1 -39.40 -6.81 40.28
C MET A 1 -39.07 -6.44 41.72
N ASN A 2 -38.23 -7.22 42.39
CA ASN A 2 -37.84 -6.99 43.79
C ASN A 2 -36.74 -5.90 43.83
N ALA A 3 -36.77 -4.97 44.78
CA ALA A 3 -35.81 -3.85 44.87
C ALA A 3 -34.34 -4.32 44.92
N GLU A 4 -34.12 -5.46 45.57
CA GLU A 4 -32.82 -6.14 45.65
C GLU A 4 -32.28 -6.54 44.26
N HIS A 5 -33.14 -6.95 43.34
CA HIS A 5 -32.75 -7.33 41.98
C HIS A 5 -32.30 -6.12 41.15
N GLU A 6 -32.99 -4.98 41.26
CA GLU A 6 -32.60 -3.76 40.55
C GLU A 6 -31.27 -3.21 41.06
N THR A 7 -31.04 -3.26 42.38
CA THR A 7 -29.75 -2.85 42.97
C THR A 7 -28.61 -3.75 42.51
N VAL A 8 -28.78 -5.08 42.52
CA VAL A 8 -27.72 -5.99 42.09
C VAL A 8 -27.48 -5.93 40.58
N SER A 9 -28.53 -5.85 39.75
CA SER A 9 -28.40 -5.72 38.29
C SER A 9 -27.57 -4.48 37.92
N ALA A 10 -27.77 -3.35 38.61
CA ALA A 10 -26.97 -2.14 38.40
C ALA A 10 -25.48 -2.29 38.78
N LEU A 11 -25.14 -3.23 39.67
CA LEU A 11 -23.76 -3.47 40.12
C LEU A 11 -22.99 -4.45 39.22
N LEU A 12 -23.65 -5.22 38.35
CA LEU A 12 -23.01 -6.29 37.57
C LEU A 12 -21.82 -5.80 36.72
N GLY A 13 -21.97 -4.65 36.04
CA GLY A 13 -20.90 -4.08 35.22
C GLY A 13 -19.69 -3.63 36.05
N VAL A 14 -19.93 -3.01 37.21
CA VAL A 14 -18.88 -2.55 38.13
C VAL A 14 -18.16 -3.74 38.78
N TRP A 15 -18.92 -4.79 39.09
CA TRP A 15 -18.40 -6.03 39.68
C TRP A 15 -17.49 -6.79 38.71
N VAL A 16 -17.89 -6.94 37.46
CA VAL A 16 -17.07 -7.59 36.41
C VAL A 16 -15.73 -6.87 36.22
N LEU A 17 -15.72 -5.54 36.31
CA LEU A 17 -14.50 -4.72 36.21
C LEU A 17 -13.63 -4.75 37.48
N GLY A 18 -14.02 -5.50 38.51
CA GLY A 18 -13.30 -5.57 39.78
C GLY A 18 -13.34 -4.28 40.60
N ALA A 19 -14.33 -3.41 40.38
CA ALA A 19 -14.42 -2.08 40.99
C ALA A 19 -15.43 -1.99 42.15
N CYS A 20 -16.10 -3.10 42.51
CA CYS A 20 -17.01 -3.16 43.66
C CYS A 20 -16.23 -3.30 44.99
N SER A 21 -16.84 -2.81 46.07
CA SER A 21 -16.42 -3.15 47.43
C SER A 21 -16.64 -4.63 47.75
N ALA A 22 -16.08 -5.11 48.87
CA ALA A 22 -16.24 -6.50 49.31
C ALA A 22 -17.71 -6.84 49.65
N GLU A 23 -18.46 -5.90 50.22
CA GLU A 23 -19.87 -6.07 50.59
C GLU A 23 -20.76 -6.15 49.34
N GLU A 24 -20.55 -5.26 48.37
CA GLU A 24 -21.24 -5.27 47.08
C GLU A 24 -20.93 -6.55 46.29
N SER A 25 -19.68 -6.98 46.29
CA SER A 25 -19.26 -8.22 45.62
C SER A 25 -19.93 -9.45 46.22
N ALA A 26 -20.05 -9.51 47.56
CA ALA A 26 -20.74 -10.60 48.23
C ALA A 26 -22.25 -10.61 47.90
N ALA A 27 -22.87 -9.43 47.85
CA ALA A 27 -24.28 -9.28 47.47
C ALA A 27 -24.55 -9.73 46.03
N VAL A 28 -23.67 -9.37 45.08
CA VAL A 28 -23.73 -9.83 43.69
C VAL A 28 -23.59 -11.35 43.64
N ILE A 29 -22.56 -11.94 44.27
CA ILE A 29 -22.30 -13.39 44.25
C ILE A 29 -23.49 -14.18 44.79
N ASP A 30 -24.07 -13.78 45.93
CA ASP A 30 -25.24 -14.46 46.50
C ASP A 30 -26.45 -14.40 45.55
N HIS A 31 -26.71 -13.24 44.94
CA HIS A 31 -27.81 -13.05 44.00
C HIS A 31 -27.66 -13.90 42.73
N LEU A 32 -26.44 -14.03 42.18
CA LEU A 32 -26.18 -14.83 40.98
C LEU A 32 -26.56 -16.31 41.16
N THR A 33 -26.52 -16.83 42.39
CA THR A 33 -26.95 -18.21 42.69
C THR A 33 -28.48 -18.40 42.57
N ARG A 34 -29.26 -17.31 42.65
CA ARG A 34 -30.74 -17.34 42.72
C ARG A 34 -31.41 -16.72 41.50
N CYS A 35 -30.72 -15.90 40.73
CA CYS A 35 -31.26 -15.19 39.57
C CYS A 35 -30.50 -15.55 38.29
N ARG A 36 -31.10 -16.42 37.46
CA ARG A 36 -30.48 -16.85 36.20
C ARG A 36 -30.27 -15.70 35.20
N VAL A 37 -31.15 -14.70 35.18
CA VAL A 37 -31.02 -13.54 34.31
C VAL A 37 -29.73 -12.75 34.60
N CYS A 38 -29.48 -12.43 35.87
CA CYS A 38 -28.26 -11.73 36.27
C CYS A 38 -27.01 -12.61 36.10
N ALA A 39 -27.14 -13.93 36.27
CA ALA A 39 -26.03 -14.86 36.01
C ALA A 39 -25.63 -14.87 34.52
N ASP A 40 -26.60 -14.98 33.62
CA ASP A 40 -26.36 -14.94 32.18
C ASP A 40 -25.80 -13.57 31.73
N GLU A 41 -26.32 -12.48 32.31
CA GLU A 41 -25.84 -11.12 32.07
C GLU A 41 -24.40 -10.91 32.56
N SER A 42 -24.03 -11.46 33.73
CA SER A 42 -22.66 -11.38 34.25
C SER A 42 -21.63 -12.10 33.35
N LEU A 43 -22.03 -13.21 32.72
CA LEU A 43 -21.18 -13.93 31.75
C LEU A 43 -20.99 -13.13 30.47
N LEU A 44 -22.04 -12.46 29.97
CA LEU A 44 -21.95 -11.57 28.81
C LEU A 44 -21.04 -10.37 29.08
N LEU A 45 -21.19 -9.73 30.24
CA LEU A 45 -20.36 -8.62 30.67
C LEU A 45 -18.90 -9.04 30.86
N GLY A 46 -18.65 -10.22 31.47
CA GLY A 46 -17.31 -10.78 31.62
C GLY A 46 -16.62 -11.04 30.28
N ALA A 47 -17.34 -11.62 29.31
CA ALA A 47 -16.80 -11.80 27.96
C ALA A 47 -16.49 -10.47 27.26
N ALA A 48 -17.28 -9.43 27.51
CA ALA A 48 -17.02 -8.08 26.98
C ALA A 48 -15.79 -7.43 27.62
N ASP A 49 -15.60 -7.58 28.94
CA ASP A 49 -14.38 -7.10 29.62
C ASP A 49 -13.13 -7.83 29.13
N ASP A 50 -13.18 -9.15 28.95
CA ASP A 50 -12.07 -9.93 28.39
C ASP A 50 -11.66 -9.43 26.99
N LEU A 51 -12.64 -9.08 26.15
CA LEU A 51 -12.43 -8.50 24.82
C LEU A 51 -11.84 -7.08 24.89
N LEU A 52 -12.36 -6.22 25.77
CA LEU A 52 -11.92 -4.83 25.91
C LEU A 52 -10.54 -4.71 26.56
N SER A 53 -10.23 -5.58 27.52
CA SER A 53 -8.96 -5.64 28.23
C SER A 53 -7.88 -6.43 27.49
N GLY A 54 -8.22 -7.06 26.37
CA GLY A 54 -7.31 -7.89 25.57
C GLY A 54 -6.88 -9.20 26.24
N ARG A 55 -7.54 -9.59 27.34
CA ARG A 55 -7.28 -10.85 28.07
C ARG A 55 -7.95 -12.05 27.39
N GLY A 56 -9.03 -11.81 26.64
CA GLY A 56 -9.71 -12.80 25.81
C GLY A 56 -9.19 -12.79 24.38
N GLY A 57 -8.92 -13.99 23.84
CA GLY A 57 -8.72 -14.15 22.40
C GLY A 57 -10.03 -13.93 21.63
N PRO A 58 -9.99 -13.56 20.33
CA PRO A 58 -11.19 -13.44 19.51
C PRO A 58 -12.00 -14.76 19.51
N PRO A 59 -13.35 -14.72 19.48
CA PRO A 59 -14.17 -15.91 19.49
C PRO A 59 -13.75 -16.94 18.43
N VAL A 60 -13.80 -18.23 18.79
CA VAL A 60 -13.48 -19.32 17.86
C VAL A 60 -14.34 -19.20 16.59
N GLY A 61 -13.68 -19.30 15.43
CA GLY A 61 -14.31 -19.16 14.13
C GLY A 61 -14.65 -17.71 13.73
N LEU A 62 -14.40 -16.68 14.56
CA LEU A 62 -14.59 -15.28 14.15
C LEU A 62 -13.75 -14.95 12.92
N ARG A 63 -12.47 -15.38 12.90
CA ARG A 63 -11.59 -15.20 11.74
C ARG A 63 -12.20 -15.79 10.47
N ALA A 64 -12.69 -17.03 10.52
CA ALA A 64 -13.30 -17.69 9.36
C ALA A 64 -14.56 -16.95 8.89
N ARG A 65 -15.44 -16.55 9.81
CA ARG A 65 -16.65 -15.76 9.47
C ARG A 65 -16.33 -14.38 8.93
N MET A 66 -15.29 -13.72 9.45
CA MET A 66 -14.81 -12.43 8.93
C MET A 66 -14.23 -12.58 7.53
N LEU A 67 -13.41 -13.61 7.29
CA LEU A 67 -12.87 -13.91 5.96
C LEU A 67 -13.98 -14.23 4.96
N ASP A 68 -14.95 -15.06 5.32
CA ASP A 68 -16.11 -15.38 4.47
C ASP A 68 -16.94 -14.13 4.13
N ARG A 69 -17.24 -13.28 5.12
CA ARG A 69 -17.90 -11.98 4.87
C ARG A 69 -17.05 -11.02 4.03
N ALA A 70 -15.74 -11.00 4.22
CA ALA A 70 -14.85 -10.15 3.42
C ALA A 70 -14.80 -10.62 1.96
N LEU A 71 -14.68 -11.93 1.74
CA LEU A 71 -14.64 -12.54 0.40
C LEU A 71 -15.96 -12.40 -0.36
N THR A 72 -17.10 -12.41 0.34
CA THR A 72 -18.42 -12.19 -0.29
C THR A 72 -18.70 -10.73 -0.63
N ARG A 73 -18.05 -9.77 0.06
CA ARG A 73 -18.22 -8.33 -0.20
C ARG A 73 -17.22 -7.77 -1.22
N ARG A 74 -16.04 -8.37 -1.31
CA ARG A 74 -14.98 -7.91 -2.21
C ARG A 74 -15.10 -8.59 -3.57
N PRO A 75 -15.11 -7.84 -4.69
CA PRO A 75 -14.97 -8.44 -6.01
C PRO A 75 -13.68 -9.28 -6.06
N PRO A 76 -13.69 -10.50 -6.63
CA PRO A 76 -12.49 -11.29 -6.76
C PRO A 76 -11.44 -10.51 -7.55
N ALA A 77 -10.17 -10.61 -7.13
CA ALA A 77 -9.07 -10.06 -7.90
C ALA A 77 -9.05 -10.71 -9.29
N PRO A 78 -8.75 -9.96 -10.37
CA PRO A 78 -8.60 -10.55 -11.69
C PRO A 78 -7.56 -11.68 -11.66
N ALA A 79 -7.83 -12.79 -12.35
CA ALA A 79 -6.83 -13.83 -12.54
C ALA A 79 -5.75 -13.30 -13.48
N VAL A 80 -4.53 -13.13 -12.96
CA VAL A 80 -3.37 -12.61 -13.71
C VAL A 80 -2.18 -13.57 -13.58
N PRO A 81 -1.24 -13.58 -14.52
CA PRO A 81 0.02 -14.31 -14.37
C PRO A 81 0.84 -13.79 -13.19
N GLY A 82 1.77 -14.62 -12.71
CA GLY A 82 2.56 -14.32 -11.51
C GLY A 82 3.31 -12.98 -11.56
N TYR A 83 3.82 -12.57 -12.72
CA TYR A 83 4.54 -11.29 -12.86
C TYR A 83 3.63 -10.06 -12.65
N ALA A 84 2.33 -10.21 -12.86
CA ALA A 84 1.33 -9.15 -12.71
C ALA A 84 0.57 -9.21 -11.37
N ALA A 85 0.82 -10.24 -10.56
CA ALA A 85 0.20 -10.39 -9.24
C ALA A 85 0.45 -9.18 -8.30
N PRO A 86 1.65 -8.57 -8.26
CA PRO A 86 1.87 -7.36 -7.46
C PRO A 86 0.93 -6.22 -7.85
N TYR A 87 0.78 -5.94 -9.16
CA TYR A 87 -0.11 -4.88 -9.65
C TYR A 87 -1.57 -5.15 -9.29
N ALA A 88 -2.09 -6.36 -9.56
CA ALA A 88 -3.47 -6.71 -9.22
C ALA A 88 -3.76 -6.62 -7.71
N ALA A 89 -2.76 -6.95 -6.87
CA ALA A 89 -2.85 -6.77 -5.43
C ALA A 89 -2.93 -5.28 -5.05
N GLN A 90 -2.05 -4.42 -5.57
CA GLN A 90 -2.05 -3.00 -5.26
C GLN A 90 -3.31 -2.27 -5.74
N VAL A 91 -3.81 -2.60 -6.94
CA VAL A 91 -5.13 -2.13 -7.40
C VAL A 91 -6.23 -2.47 -6.41
N SER A 92 -6.21 -3.67 -5.84
CA SER A 92 -7.23 -4.06 -4.88
C SER A 92 -7.08 -3.37 -3.52
N VAL A 93 -5.85 -3.13 -3.06
CA VAL A 93 -5.59 -2.41 -1.81
C VAL A 93 -6.05 -0.97 -1.95
N LEU A 94 -5.69 -0.30 -3.04
CA LEU A 94 -6.14 1.06 -3.32
C LEU A 94 -7.66 1.14 -3.44
N ASP A 95 -8.30 0.25 -4.19
CA ASP A 95 -9.77 0.24 -4.33
C ASP A 95 -10.47 0.05 -2.97
N SER A 96 -9.91 -0.79 -2.10
CA SER A 96 -10.43 -0.98 -0.74
C SER A 96 -10.32 0.30 0.09
N LEU A 97 -9.16 0.96 0.07
CA LEU A 97 -8.94 2.25 0.74
C LEU A 97 -9.92 3.31 0.24
N LEU A 98 -10.02 3.49 -1.08
CA LEU A 98 -10.90 4.47 -1.72
C LEU A 98 -12.38 4.23 -1.38
N GLY A 99 -12.79 2.97 -1.17
CA GLY A 99 -14.15 2.63 -0.77
C GLY A 99 -14.52 2.96 0.66
N GLU A 100 -13.55 3.27 1.51
CA GLU A 100 -13.77 3.68 2.90
C GLU A 100 -13.67 5.21 3.09
N LEU A 101 -13.29 5.95 2.05
CA LEU A 101 -13.16 7.40 2.12
C LEU A 101 -14.53 8.08 2.05
N ALA A 102 -14.75 9.07 2.92
CA ALA A 102 -15.91 9.94 2.83
C ALA A 102 -15.69 11.03 1.77
N GLY A 103 -16.78 11.67 1.31
CA GLY A 103 -16.70 12.73 0.28
C GLY A 103 -15.64 13.82 0.53
N PRO A 104 -15.52 14.39 1.74
CA PRO A 104 -14.47 15.37 2.05
C PRO A 104 -13.05 14.83 1.96
N ASP A 105 -12.83 13.54 2.22
CA ASP A 105 -11.49 12.93 2.15
C ASP A 105 -10.94 12.94 0.72
N TRP A 106 -11.81 12.83 -0.28
CA TRP A 106 -11.42 12.86 -1.69
C TRP A 106 -10.85 14.20 -2.15
N ALA A 107 -11.22 15.29 -1.48
CA ALA A 107 -10.73 16.64 -1.75
C ALA A 107 -9.43 16.97 -1.00
N ARG A 108 -8.98 16.10 -0.08
CA ARG A 108 -7.73 16.33 0.67
C ARG A 108 -6.54 16.20 -0.28
N THR A 109 -5.56 17.07 -0.10
CA THR A 109 -4.29 17.00 -0.81
C THR A 109 -3.55 15.73 -0.40
N ALA A 110 -3.34 14.83 -1.36
CA ALA A 110 -2.60 13.58 -1.18
C ALA A 110 -1.11 13.76 -1.46
N VAL A 111 -0.77 14.53 -2.50
CA VAL A 111 0.61 14.85 -2.87
C VAL A 111 0.80 16.36 -2.88
N ALA A 112 1.53 16.87 -1.90
CA ALA A 112 1.69 18.31 -1.68
C ALA A 112 2.47 19.01 -2.81
N GLU A 113 3.49 18.34 -3.37
CA GLU A 113 4.34 18.88 -4.44
C GLU A 113 3.53 19.32 -5.67
N TYR A 114 2.55 18.51 -6.07
CA TYR A 114 1.70 18.80 -7.23
C TYR A 114 0.37 19.46 -6.87
N GLY A 115 0.10 19.64 -5.57
CA GLY A 115 -1.19 20.13 -5.06
C GLY A 115 -2.37 19.22 -5.43
N TRP A 116 -2.12 17.93 -5.66
CA TRP A 116 -3.13 16.99 -6.12
C TRP A 116 -4.00 16.48 -4.97
N SER A 117 -5.31 16.53 -5.18
CA SER A 117 -6.27 15.86 -4.31
C SER A 117 -6.19 14.33 -4.46
N VAL A 118 -6.81 13.57 -3.56
CA VAL A 118 -7.00 12.12 -3.72
C VAL A 118 -7.67 11.82 -5.07
N GLN A 119 -8.68 12.59 -5.47
CA GLN A 119 -9.35 12.41 -6.76
C GLN A 119 -8.41 12.68 -7.94
N ASP A 120 -7.59 13.72 -7.88
CA ASP A 120 -6.59 14.00 -8.92
C ASP A 120 -5.57 12.86 -9.01
N LEU A 121 -5.10 12.33 -7.87
CA LEU A 121 -4.11 11.25 -7.85
C LEU A 121 -4.65 9.95 -8.45
N VAL A 122 -5.92 9.61 -8.22
CA VAL A 122 -6.58 8.46 -8.87
C VAL A 122 -6.74 8.70 -10.38
N ALA A 123 -7.05 9.94 -10.79
CA ALA A 123 -7.14 10.29 -12.21
C ALA A 123 -5.77 10.23 -12.90
N HIS A 124 -4.69 10.61 -12.21
CA HIS A 124 -3.31 10.43 -12.65
C HIS A 124 -2.96 8.94 -12.83
N LEU A 125 -3.21 8.09 -11.82
CA LEU A 125 -2.97 6.64 -11.96
C LEU A 125 -3.72 6.04 -13.16
N ALA A 126 -4.95 6.51 -13.40
CA ALA A 126 -5.73 6.13 -14.56
C ALA A 126 -5.13 6.63 -15.89
N ALA A 127 -4.45 7.78 -15.90
CA ALA A 127 -3.81 8.30 -17.11
C ALA A 127 -2.74 7.34 -17.64
N THR A 128 -1.80 6.96 -16.79
CA THR A 128 -0.67 6.11 -17.19
C THR A 128 -1.10 4.67 -17.47
N ASP A 129 -1.99 4.10 -16.65
CA ASP A 129 -2.57 2.79 -16.92
C ASP A 129 -3.36 2.77 -18.24
N GLY A 130 -4.02 3.89 -18.59
CA GLY A 130 -4.77 4.03 -19.84
C GLY A 130 -3.86 4.08 -21.06
N LEU A 131 -2.69 4.71 -20.95
CA LEU A 131 -1.65 4.70 -21.99
C LEU A 131 -1.10 3.29 -22.24
N LEU A 132 -0.87 2.53 -21.17
CA LEU A 132 -0.43 1.14 -21.27
C LEU A 132 -1.53 0.23 -21.85
N ALA A 133 -2.76 0.40 -21.37
CA ALA A 133 -3.93 -0.32 -21.87
C ALA A 133 -4.10 -0.11 -23.39
N ALA A 134 -4.00 1.13 -23.87
CA ALA A 134 -4.07 1.44 -25.31
C ALA A 134 -2.96 0.75 -26.11
N ARG A 135 -1.71 0.75 -25.61
CA ARG A 135 -0.56 0.08 -26.26
C ARG A 135 -0.71 -1.44 -26.33
N LEU A 136 -1.42 -2.03 -25.38
CA LEU A 136 -1.73 -3.47 -25.36
C LEU A 136 -3.06 -3.80 -26.08
N GLY A 137 -3.71 -2.81 -26.70
CA GLY A 137 -4.99 -2.96 -27.38
C GLY A 137 -6.13 -3.37 -26.44
N ALA A 138 -6.06 -2.98 -25.16
CA ALA A 138 -7.17 -3.09 -24.22
C ALA A 138 -8.19 -1.99 -24.48
N ASP A 139 -9.45 -2.23 -24.07
CA ASP A 139 -10.42 -1.16 -23.96
C ASP A 139 -9.97 -0.18 -22.86
N SER A 140 -9.63 1.04 -23.26
CA SER A 140 -9.28 2.14 -22.36
C SER A 140 -10.22 3.32 -22.60
N ALA A 141 -10.47 4.13 -21.57
CA ALA A 141 -11.18 5.38 -21.78
C ALA A 141 -10.40 6.24 -22.80
N PRO A 142 -11.07 6.81 -23.82
CA PRO A 142 -10.40 7.72 -24.72
C PRO A 142 -9.87 8.91 -23.91
N GLY A 143 -8.58 9.17 -24.08
CA GLY A 143 -7.88 10.28 -23.44
C GLY A 143 -6.98 10.94 -24.46
N ASP A 144 -7.02 12.26 -24.50
CA ASP A 144 -6.11 13.05 -25.32
C ASP A 144 -4.68 12.97 -24.75
N GLY A 145 -3.66 13.16 -25.61
CA GLY A 145 -2.25 13.09 -25.25
C GLY A 145 -1.66 11.68 -25.38
N ASP A 146 -0.44 11.60 -25.92
CA ASP A 146 0.27 10.33 -26.19
C ASP A 146 1.40 10.03 -25.19
N ASP A 147 1.70 11.00 -24.32
CA ASP A 147 2.65 10.91 -23.21
C ASP A 147 1.95 11.04 -21.85
N VAL A 148 2.68 10.67 -20.78
CA VAL A 148 2.16 10.64 -19.40
C VAL A 148 1.71 12.03 -18.92
N PRO A 149 2.50 13.12 -19.05
CA PRO A 149 2.07 14.44 -18.59
C PRO A 149 0.80 14.96 -19.28
N ALA A 150 0.71 14.85 -20.61
CA ALA A 150 -0.45 15.32 -21.36
C ALA A 150 -1.70 14.48 -21.02
N ARG A 151 -1.54 13.15 -20.89
CA ARG A 151 -2.65 12.28 -20.50
C ARG A 151 -3.13 12.56 -19.08
N THR A 152 -2.21 12.80 -18.15
CA THR A 152 -2.51 13.17 -16.77
C THR A 152 -3.32 14.47 -16.73
N ALA A 153 -2.87 15.52 -17.43
CA ALA A 153 -3.60 16.79 -17.51
C ALA A 153 -5.03 16.60 -18.07
N ALA A 154 -5.20 15.79 -19.11
CA ALA A 154 -6.49 15.49 -19.70
C ALA A 154 -7.42 14.72 -18.73
N MET A 155 -6.89 13.71 -18.01
CA MET A 155 -7.67 12.94 -17.03
C MET A 155 -8.07 13.80 -15.83
N LEU A 156 -7.17 14.63 -15.29
CA LEU A 156 -7.49 15.58 -14.22
C LEU A 156 -8.63 16.52 -14.66
N ALA A 157 -8.53 17.13 -15.85
CA ALA A 157 -9.56 18.01 -16.37
C ALA A 157 -10.91 17.30 -16.56
N ARG A 158 -10.90 16.04 -17.01
CA ARG A 158 -12.10 15.20 -17.20
C ARG A 158 -12.80 14.85 -15.88
N HIS A 159 -12.03 14.59 -14.82
CA HIS A 159 -12.55 14.08 -13.56
C HIS A 159 -12.87 15.16 -12.53
N ARG A 160 -12.21 16.33 -12.61
CA ARG A 160 -12.52 17.47 -11.74
C ARG A 160 -13.98 17.90 -11.88
N GLY A 161 -14.65 18.09 -10.75
CA GLY A 161 -16.07 18.47 -10.69
C GLY A 161 -17.05 17.31 -10.83
N LEU A 162 -16.59 16.09 -11.14
CA LEU A 162 -17.42 14.89 -11.04
C LEU A 162 -17.43 14.34 -9.61
N PRO A 163 -18.51 13.63 -9.19
CA PRO A 163 -18.51 12.88 -7.95
C PRO A 163 -17.34 11.88 -7.91
N PRO A 164 -16.58 11.77 -6.79
CA PRO A 164 -15.39 10.93 -6.72
C PRO A 164 -15.63 9.45 -7.03
N GLU A 165 -16.84 8.96 -6.77
CA GLU A 165 -17.26 7.59 -7.08
C GLU A 165 -17.17 7.28 -8.59
N ARG A 166 -17.37 8.30 -9.44
CA ARG A 166 -17.20 8.15 -10.90
C ARG A 166 -15.74 7.97 -11.29
N THR A 167 -14.83 8.68 -10.63
CA THR A 167 -13.38 8.56 -10.84
C THR A 167 -12.89 7.20 -10.38
N ARG A 168 -13.29 6.77 -9.19
CA ARG A 168 -13.00 5.43 -8.66
C ARG A 168 -13.46 4.32 -9.60
N ALA A 169 -14.72 4.37 -10.04
CA ALA A 169 -15.29 3.35 -10.91
C ALA A 169 -14.54 3.28 -12.26
N ALA A 170 -14.30 4.44 -12.89
CA ALA A 170 -13.58 4.50 -14.16
C ALA A 170 -12.16 3.95 -14.06
N TRP A 171 -11.40 4.35 -13.03
CA TRP A 171 -10.06 3.80 -12.77
C TRP A 171 -10.11 2.28 -12.54
N ARG A 172 -11.06 1.80 -11.74
CA ARG A 172 -11.16 0.37 -11.40
C ARG A 172 -11.54 -0.50 -12.60
N ASP A 173 -12.44 -0.02 -13.45
CA ASP A 173 -12.83 -0.69 -14.70
C ASP A 173 -11.63 -0.78 -15.64
N GLN A 174 -10.88 0.32 -15.80
CA GLN A 174 -9.67 0.34 -16.62
C GLN A 174 -8.58 -0.62 -16.10
N ALA A 175 -8.31 -0.62 -14.79
CA ALA A 175 -7.34 -1.55 -14.19
C ALA A 175 -7.75 -3.01 -14.41
N THR A 176 -9.06 -3.31 -14.40
CA THR A 176 -9.60 -4.64 -14.72
C THR A 176 -9.37 -4.99 -16.19
N ALA A 177 -9.66 -4.06 -17.10
CA ALA A 177 -9.43 -4.23 -18.53
C ALA A 177 -7.94 -4.48 -18.82
N LEU A 178 -7.04 -3.70 -18.21
CA LEU A 178 -5.59 -3.90 -18.32
C LEU A 178 -5.18 -5.29 -17.83
N CYS A 179 -5.61 -5.71 -16.63
CA CYS A 179 -5.31 -7.04 -16.09
C CYS A 179 -5.72 -8.17 -17.05
N SER A 180 -6.84 -8.02 -17.77
CA SER A 180 -7.32 -9.03 -18.72
C SER A 180 -6.42 -9.22 -19.94
N ARG A 181 -5.53 -8.26 -20.23
CA ARG A 181 -4.59 -8.29 -21.36
C ARG A 181 -3.19 -8.79 -20.99
N LEU A 182 -2.90 -8.94 -19.69
CA LEU A 182 -1.60 -9.37 -19.19
C LEU A 182 -1.46 -10.89 -19.31
N GLY A 183 -1.50 -11.42 -20.52
CA GLY A 183 -1.19 -12.83 -20.79
C GLY A 183 0.32 -13.11 -20.66
N ALA A 184 0.70 -14.39 -20.54
CA ALA A 184 2.12 -14.77 -20.47
C ALA A 184 2.94 -14.25 -21.67
N ASP A 185 2.35 -14.27 -22.87
CA ASP A 185 2.98 -13.81 -24.11
C ASP A 185 3.26 -12.29 -24.13
N ALA A 186 2.55 -11.52 -23.30
CA ALA A 186 2.74 -10.07 -23.23
C ALA A 186 3.99 -9.69 -22.44
N ARG A 187 4.46 -10.54 -21.51
CA ARG A 187 5.50 -10.20 -20.52
C ARG A 187 6.75 -9.55 -21.13
N ASP A 188 7.24 -10.12 -22.22
CA ASP A 188 8.50 -9.72 -22.85
C ASP A 188 8.30 -8.74 -24.02
N GLN A 189 7.05 -8.41 -24.36
CA GLN A 189 6.73 -7.38 -25.35
C GLN A 189 7.26 -6.04 -24.84
N LEU A 190 7.95 -5.28 -25.71
CA LEU A 190 8.38 -3.92 -25.38
C LEU A 190 7.22 -2.94 -25.54
N VAL A 191 7.07 -2.07 -24.54
CA VAL A 191 6.14 -0.93 -24.55
C VAL A 191 6.88 0.30 -24.06
N GLU A 192 6.56 1.45 -24.63
CA GLU A 192 7.22 2.71 -24.30
C GLU A 192 6.21 3.67 -23.68
N LEU A 193 6.30 3.89 -22.36
CA LEU A 193 5.55 4.96 -21.69
C LEU A 193 6.43 6.22 -21.67
N GLU A 194 7.49 6.20 -20.87
CA GLU A 194 8.53 7.24 -20.85
C GLU A 194 9.81 6.77 -21.57
N TRP A 195 10.15 5.50 -21.39
CA TRP A 195 11.22 4.79 -22.09
C TRP A 195 10.76 3.35 -22.40
N PRO A 196 11.39 2.67 -23.39
CA PRO A 196 11.02 1.31 -23.75
C PRO A 196 11.39 0.32 -22.63
N LEU A 197 10.39 -0.41 -22.12
CA LEU A 197 10.55 -1.51 -21.18
C LEU A 197 9.72 -2.73 -21.61
N PRO A 198 10.12 -3.95 -21.21
CA PRO A 198 9.22 -5.11 -21.27
C PRO A 198 7.97 -4.86 -20.43
N VAL A 199 6.79 -5.29 -20.89
CA VAL A 199 5.51 -5.17 -20.16
C VAL A 199 5.63 -5.68 -18.73
N GLY A 200 6.38 -6.75 -18.48
CA GLY A 200 6.62 -7.26 -17.13
C GLY A 200 7.23 -6.21 -16.20
N ALA A 201 8.26 -5.49 -16.66
CA ALA A 201 8.88 -4.41 -15.92
C ALA A 201 7.95 -3.19 -15.82
N THR A 202 7.26 -2.83 -16.90
CA THR A 202 6.28 -1.73 -16.89
C THR A 202 5.17 -1.97 -15.87
N ILE A 203 4.61 -3.18 -15.79
CA ILE A 203 3.56 -3.53 -14.82
C ILE A 203 4.08 -3.53 -13.39
N LEU A 204 5.33 -3.95 -13.14
CA LEU A 204 5.95 -3.80 -11.83
C LEU A 204 6.14 -2.33 -11.45
N SER A 205 6.52 -1.48 -12.40
CA SER A 205 6.56 -0.02 -12.20
C SER A 205 5.18 0.54 -11.84
N ARG A 206 4.12 0.12 -12.56
CA ARG A 206 2.74 0.50 -12.23
C ARG A 206 2.31 0.01 -10.85
N ALA A 207 2.71 -1.20 -10.45
CA ALA A 207 2.43 -1.73 -9.12
C ALA A 207 3.09 -0.88 -8.04
N PHE A 208 4.36 -0.51 -8.24
CA PHE A 208 5.13 0.33 -7.34
C PHE A 208 4.48 1.71 -7.16
N GLU A 209 4.18 2.39 -8.26
CA GLU A 209 3.54 3.72 -8.21
C GLU A 209 2.16 3.67 -7.56
N THR A 210 1.34 2.66 -7.91
CA THR A 210 0.04 2.45 -7.27
C THR A 210 0.20 2.28 -5.76
N TRP A 211 1.21 1.53 -5.30
CA TRP A 211 1.48 1.36 -3.88
C TRP A 211 1.92 2.66 -3.19
N ILE A 212 2.88 3.38 -3.76
CA ILE A 212 3.36 4.66 -3.19
C ILE A 212 2.21 5.66 -3.08
N HIS A 213 1.39 5.80 -4.11
CA HIS A 213 0.23 6.70 -4.09
C HIS A 213 -0.90 6.22 -3.19
N THR A 214 -1.04 4.92 -2.99
CA THR A 214 -1.93 4.39 -1.96
C THR A 214 -1.45 4.80 -0.56
N ALA A 215 -0.14 4.79 -0.31
CA ALA A 215 0.43 5.27 0.93
C ALA A 215 0.23 6.79 1.12
N ASP A 216 0.40 7.59 0.06
CA ASP A 216 0.11 9.03 0.08
C ASP A 216 -1.34 9.31 0.49
N ILE A 217 -2.30 8.60 -0.11
CA ILE A 217 -3.73 8.73 0.22
C ILE A 217 -4.00 8.30 1.66
N ALA A 218 -3.38 7.20 2.12
CA ALA A 218 -3.54 6.74 3.49
C ALA A 218 -3.05 7.78 4.50
N VAL A 219 -1.85 8.35 4.28
CA VAL A 219 -1.31 9.43 5.11
C VAL A 219 -2.24 10.64 5.10
N ALA A 220 -2.69 11.06 3.92
CA ALA A 220 -3.62 12.17 3.79
C ALA A 220 -4.94 11.92 4.54
N ALA A 221 -5.42 10.67 4.58
CA ALA A 221 -6.62 10.27 5.31
C ALA A 221 -6.39 9.95 6.80
N GLY A 222 -5.15 10.05 7.31
CA GLY A 222 -4.81 9.70 8.70
C GLY A 222 -4.89 8.20 8.99
N ARG A 223 -4.63 7.36 7.98
CA ARG A 223 -4.68 5.90 8.04
C ARG A 223 -3.28 5.31 7.95
N THR A 224 -3.10 4.15 8.57
CA THR A 224 -1.89 3.34 8.44
C THR A 224 -2.21 2.09 7.65
N LEU A 225 -1.41 1.80 6.63
CA LEU A 225 -1.51 0.58 5.84
C LEU A 225 -0.34 -0.35 6.12
N PRO A 226 -0.55 -1.68 6.08
CA PRO A 226 0.56 -2.61 6.11
C PRO A 226 1.40 -2.50 4.83
N ALA A 227 2.67 -2.89 4.93
CA ALA A 227 3.51 -3.08 3.75
C ALA A 227 2.92 -4.15 2.81
N PRO A 228 3.27 -4.11 1.50
CA PRO A 228 2.96 -5.20 0.59
C PRO A 228 3.51 -6.54 1.09
N LEU A 229 2.92 -7.64 0.60
CA LEU A 229 3.45 -8.96 0.86
C LEU A 229 4.90 -9.06 0.36
N PRO A 230 5.81 -9.76 1.06
CA PRO A 230 7.22 -9.88 0.67
C PRO A 230 7.41 -10.33 -0.78
N GLU A 231 6.62 -11.30 -1.24
CA GLU A 231 6.63 -11.82 -2.62
C GLU A 231 6.15 -10.82 -3.67
N HIS A 232 5.44 -9.76 -3.26
CA HIS A 232 5.06 -8.64 -4.13
C HIS A 232 6.04 -7.47 -4.02
N LEU A 233 6.61 -7.23 -2.83
CA LEU A 233 7.55 -6.15 -2.59
C LEU A 233 8.90 -6.42 -3.26
N HIS A 234 9.44 -7.64 -3.15
CA HIS A 234 10.73 -8.01 -3.72
C HIS A 234 10.87 -7.70 -5.21
N PRO A 235 9.95 -8.09 -6.11
CA PRO A 235 10.09 -7.77 -7.53
C PRO A 235 9.95 -6.26 -7.84
N MET A 236 9.23 -5.49 -7.01
CA MET A 236 9.19 -4.03 -7.16
C MET A 236 10.51 -3.39 -6.70
N ALA A 237 11.09 -3.88 -5.62
CA ALA A 237 12.40 -3.45 -5.13
C ALA A 237 13.53 -3.82 -6.11
N ASP A 238 13.49 -5.03 -6.68
CA ASP A 238 14.42 -5.49 -7.73
C ASP A 238 14.42 -4.55 -8.93
N LEU A 239 13.23 -4.17 -9.43
CA LEU A 239 13.12 -3.16 -10.49
C LEU A 239 13.74 -1.82 -10.06
N GLY A 240 13.45 -1.34 -8.85
CA GLY A 240 14.04 -0.10 -8.34
C GLY A 240 15.56 -0.13 -8.26
N VAL A 241 16.14 -1.20 -7.74
CA VAL A 241 17.60 -1.38 -7.60
C VAL A 241 18.27 -1.46 -8.98
N THR A 242 17.70 -2.21 -9.92
CA THR A 242 18.24 -2.34 -11.28
C THR A 242 18.13 -1.04 -12.10
N MET A 243 17.24 -0.12 -11.70
CA MET A 243 17.07 1.19 -12.32
C MET A 243 17.96 2.29 -11.74
N LEU A 244 18.73 2.04 -10.66
CA LEU A 244 19.64 3.04 -10.09
C LEU A 244 20.65 3.65 -11.07
N PRO A 245 21.23 2.90 -12.04
CA PRO A 245 22.09 3.52 -13.06
C PRO A 245 21.32 4.49 -13.97
N THR A 246 20.05 4.21 -14.27
CA THR A 246 19.17 5.14 -14.99
C THR A 246 18.86 6.36 -14.15
N ALA A 247 18.61 6.19 -12.85
CA ALA A 247 18.40 7.28 -11.91
C ALA A 247 19.60 8.25 -11.89
N LEU A 248 20.84 7.73 -11.83
CA LEU A 248 22.05 8.55 -11.94
C LEU A 248 22.07 9.38 -13.23
N SER A 249 21.74 8.76 -14.37
CA SER A 249 21.64 9.47 -15.64
C SER A 249 20.58 10.57 -15.64
N LEU A 250 19.40 10.31 -15.06
CA LEU A 250 18.32 11.30 -14.96
C LEU A 250 18.68 12.46 -14.03
N ALA A 251 19.46 12.19 -12.99
CA ALA A 251 19.97 13.21 -12.06
C ALA A 251 21.21 13.96 -12.60
N GLU A 252 21.64 13.68 -13.83
CA GLU A 252 22.86 14.23 -14.44
C GLU A 252 24.13 13.99 -13.59
N LEU A 253 24.17 12.86 -12.89
CA LEU A 253 25.30 12.45 -12.05
C LEU A 253 26.22 11.46 -12.78
N ASP A 254 27.48 11.44 -12.35
CA ASP A 254 28.51 10.58 -12.91
C ASP A 254 28.14 9.09 -12.74
N ARG A 255 28.34 8.33 -13.82
CA ARG A 255 28.21 6.86 -13.82
C ARG A 255 29.60 6.25 -13.99
N PRO A 256 30.31 5.95 -12.89
CA PRO A 256 31.61 5.32 -12.99
C PRO A 256 31.48 3.90 -13.55
N ASP A 257 32.50 3.43 -14.25
CA ASP A 257 32.62 2.02 -14.60
C ASP A 257 32.89 1.20 -13.33
N GLY A 258 32.14 0.11 -13.14
CA GLY A 258 32.20 -0.74 -11.95
C GLY A 258 30.83 -1.22 -11.46
N MET A 259 30.82 -1.81 -10.27
CA MET A 259 29.62 -2.34 -9.63
C MET A 259 29.35 -1.65 -8.27
N ALA A 260 28.08 -1.46 -7.96
CA ALA A 260 27.60 -1.19 -6.60
C ALA A 260 26.93 -2.45 -6.03
N ARG A 261 27.14 -2.75 -4.76
CA ARG A 261 26.33 -3.75 -4.04
C ARG A 261 25.22 -3.03 -3.30
N VAL A 262 23.97 -3.46 -3.49
CA VAL A 262 22.83 -2.93 -2.76
C VAL A 262 22.22 -4.07 -1.95
N VAL A 263 22.14 -3.90 -0.63
CA VAL A 263 21.51 -4.85 0.27
C VAL A 263 20.28 -4.18 0.86
N LEU A 264 19.10 -4.71 0.53
CA LEU A 264 17.85 -4.26 1.13
C LEU A 264 17.47 -5.25 2.23
N THR A 265 17.38 -4.77 3.46
CA THR A 265 17.01 -5.58 4.63
C THR A 265 15.49 -5.62 4.82
N GLY A 266 15.01 -6.58 5.63
CA GLY A 266 13.59 -6.73 5.94
C GLY A 266 12.81 -7.66 4.98
N PRO A 267 11.52 -7.91 5.26
CA PRO A 267 10.69 -8.79 4.44
C PRO A 267 10.51 -8.25 3.01
N GLY A 268 10.89 -9.02 2.00
CA GLY A 268 10.90 -8.59 0.60
C GLY A 268 12.20 -7.93 0.16
N GLY A 269 13.18 -7.81 1.06
CA GLY A 269 14.54 -7.37 0.75
C GLY A 269 15.34 -8.38 -0.09
N GLY A 270 16.63 -8.12 -0.25
CA GLY A 270 17.54 -8.90 -1.10
C GLY A 270 18.96 -8.35 -1.14
N ASP A 271 19.79 -8.93 -2.00
CA ASP A 271 21.21 -8.58 -2.18
C ASP A 271 21.52 -8.57 -3.68
N TRP A 272 21.92 -7.41 -4.20
CA TRP A 272 22.13 -7.17 -5.62
C TRP A 272 23.53 -6.65 -5.89
N LEU A 273 24.11 -7.08 -7.01
CA LEU A 273 25.23 -6.42 -7.65
C LEU A 273 24.72 -5.66 -8.88
N VAL A 274 24.86 -4.34 -8.85
CA VAL A 274 24.34 -3.40 -9.84
C VAL A 274 25.48 -2.85 -10.69
N PRO A 275 25.54 -3.19 -11.99
CA PRO A 275 26.48 -2.57 -12.91
C PRO A 275 26.13 -1.09 -13.14
N LEU A 276 27.10 -0.19 -12.95
CA LEU A 276 26.87 1.26 -13.04
C LEU A 276 27.15 1.82 -14.44
N GLY A 277 28.27 1.39 -15.04
CA GLY A 277 28.73 1.76 -16.38
C GLY A 277 28.59 0.63 -17.41
N ALA A 278 28.78 0.97 -18.69
CA ALA A 278 28.62 0.05 -19.82
C ALA A 278 29.73 -1.00 -19.91
N ASP A 279 30.95 -0.65 -19.47
CA ASP A 279 32.08 -1.57 -19.38
C ASP A 279 32.29 -1.94 -17.90
N SER A 280 31.29 -2.63 -17.36
CA SER A 280 31.25 -3.01 -15.95
C SER A 280 32.29 -4.10 -15.69
N GLY A 281 33.52 -3.70 -15.42
CA GLY A 281 34.51 -4.58 -14.80
C GLY A 281 33.95 -5.18 -13.50
N SER A 282 34.64 -6.18 -12.94
CA SER A 282 34.20 -6.84 -11.70
C SER A 282 34.57 -6.07 -10.42
N GLU A 283 34.96 -4.80 -10.51
CA GLU A 283 35.37 -4.00 -9.37
C GLU A 283 34.15 -3.49 -8.60
N LEU A 284 34.08 -3.83 -7.31
CA LEU A 284 33.05 -3.35 -6.39
C LEU A 284 33.49 -1.98 -5.84
N MET A 285 32.77 -0.93 -6.25
CA MET A 285 33.11 0.45 -5.92
C MET A 285 32.54 0.88 -4.57
N THR A 286 31.29 0.49 -4.30
CA THR A 286 30.57 0.85 -3.07
C THR A 286 29.55 -0.23 -2.73
N ALA A 287 29.20 -0.34 -1.45
CA ALA A 287 28.14 -1.17 -0.94
C ALA A 287 27.22 -0.35 -0.04
N ILE A 288 25.91 -0.45 -0.26
CA ILE A 288 24.87 0.27 0.48
C ILE A 288 23.92 -0.75 1.09
N GLU A 289 23.68 -0.66 2.41
CA GLU A 289 22.68 -1.45 3.11
C GLU A 289 21.63 -0.54 3.77
N LEU A 290 20.35 -0.80 3.53
CA LEU A 290 19.22 -0.06 4.12
C LEU A 290 17.96 -0.92 4.17
N ASP A 291 16.92 -0.48 4.89
CA ASP A 291 15.63 -1.17 4.93
C ASP A 291 14.90 -1.07 3.56
N VAL A 292 14.26 -2.16 3.13
CA VAL A 292 13.57 -2.23 1.83
C VAL A 292 12.43 -1.22 1.71
N LEU A 293 11.71 -0.91 2.78
CA LEU A 293 10.64 0.08 2.75
C LEU A 293 11.22 1.48 2.67
N GLU A 294 12.27 1.78 3.44
CA GLU A 294 12.96 3.07 3.36
C GLU A 294 13.54 3.30 1.97
N PHE A 295 14.13 2.28 1.34
CA PHE A 295 14.57 2.34 -0.06
C PHE A 295 13.42 2.63 -1.03
N CYS A 296 12.30 1.89 -0.93
CA CYS A 296 11.17 2.11 -1.83
C CYS A 296 10.52 3.49 -1.62
N PHE A 297 10.40 3.98 -0.38
CA PHE A 297 9.89 5.32 -0.16
C PHE A 297 10.88 6.40 -0.60
N LEU A 298 12.19 6.18 -0.50
CA LEU A 298 13.20 7.05 -1.11
C LEU A 298 13.07 7.11 -2.64
N LEU A 299 12.99 5.94 -3.28
CA LEU A 299 12.82 5.82 -4.73
C LEU A 299 11.52 6.52 -5.20
N GLY A 300 10.47 6.48 -4.39
CA GLY A 300 9.21 7.19 -4.63
C GLY A 300 9.23 8.68 -4.23
N GLY A 301 10.36 9.25 -3.82
CA GLY A 301 10.48 10.66 -3.43
C GLY A 301 9.81 11.02 -2.10
N ARG A 302 9.55 10.04 -1.23
CA ARG A 302 8.90 10.21 0.09
C ARG A 302 9.90 10.15 1.26
N ARG A 303 11.21 10.18 0.98
CA ARG A 303 12.28 10.32 1.96
C ARG A 303 13.32 11.31 1.45
N ASP A 304 13.90 12.07 2.39
CA ASP A 304 15.07 12.90 2.09
C ASP A 304 16.30 11.98 1.95
N PRO A 305 16.99 11.97 0.80
CA PRO A 305 18.22 11.18 0.61
C PRO A 305 19.30 11.41 1.68
N GLY A 306 19.36 12.61 2.26
CA GLY A 306 20.34 12.97 3.30
C GLY A 306 20.01 12.44 4.70
N GLU A 307 18.76 12.00 4.91
CA GLU A 307 18.28 11.53 6.22
C GLU A 307 18.03 10.01 6.26
N VAL A 308 18.05 9.32 5.11
CA VAL A 308 17.87 7.87 5.06
C VAL A 308 19.01 7.16 5.80
N GLY A 309 18.64 6.30 6.75
CA GLY A 309 19.58 5.47 7.49
C GLY A 309 20.14 4.35 6.61
N ALA A 310 21.28 4.60 5.97
CA ALA A 310 22.02 3.62 5.19
C ALA A 310 23.40 3.35 5.80
N LEU A 311 23.82 2.08 5.80
CA LEU A 311 25.20 1.69 6.05
C LEU A 311 25.93 1.68 4.72
N VAL A 312 27.13 2.26 4.69
CA VAL A 312 27.93 2.40 3.47
C VAL A 312 29.32 1.83 3.72
N ASP A 313 29.82 1.07 2.75
CA ASP A 313 31.21 0.60 2.67
C ASP A 313 31.77 0.88 1.27
N GLY A 314 33.05 1.25 1.17
CA GLY A 314 33.68 1.69 -0.09
C GLY A 314 33.49 3.19 -0.39
N ASP A 315 33.23 3.54 -1.65
CA ASP A 315 33.09 4.94 -2.09
C ASP A 315 31.80 5.58 -1.53
N GLU A 316 31.96 6.42 -0.50
CA GLU A 316 30.87 7.15 0.13
C GLU A 316 30.23 8.23 -0.76
N ARG A 317 31.00 8.83 -1.67
CA ARG A 317 30.46 9.85 -2.57
C ARG A 317 29.52 9.18 -3.56
N LEU A 318 29.96 8.08 -4.16
CA LEU A 318 29.12 7.29 -5.06
C LEU A 318 27.86 6.77 -4.37
N ALA A 319 27.96 6.32 -3.10
CA ALA A 319 26.79 5.91 -2.34
C ALA A 319 25.79 7.07 -2.14
N ARG A 320 26.28 8.27 -1.79
CA ARG A 320 25.43 9.46 -1.69
C ARG A 320 24.80 9.84 -3.02
N ASP A 321 25.55 9.77 -4.12
CA ASP A 321 25.06 10.07 -5.46
C ASP A 321 23.96 9.08 -5.87
N LEU A 322 24.10 7.79 -5.57
CA LEU A 322 23.07 6.77 -5.80
C LEU A 322 21.79 7.02 -4.99
N LEU A 323 21.91 7.34 -3.69
CA LEU A 323 20.76 7.64 -2.84
C LEU A 323 20.08 8.96 -3.25
N ALA A 324 20.86 9.98 -3.60
CA ALA A 324 20.35 11.27 -4.06
C ALA A 324 19.67 11.19 -5.43
N ALA A 325 20.12 10.29 -6.30
CA ALA A 325 19.52 10.07 -7.61
C ALA A 325 18.21 9.28 -7.56
N ALA A 326 18.01 8.41 -6.56
CA ALA A 326 16.87 7.50 -6.51
C ALA A 326 15.49 8.19 -6.73
N PRO A 327 15.19 9.35 -6.12
CA PRO A 327 13.94 10.08 -6.38
C PRO A 327 13.76 10.57 -7.83
N ALA A 328 14.79 10.60 -8.67
CA ALA A 328 14.66 11.00 -10.08
C ALA A 328 13.75 10.05 -10.89
N LEU A 329 13.42 8.88 -10.33
CA LEU A 329 12.49 7.91 -10.90
C LEU A 329 11.03 8.13 -10.45
N SER A 330 10.76 9.03 -9.49
CA SER A 330 9.43 9.24 -8.93
C SER A 330 8.59 10.26 -9.71
N GLY A 331 8.67 10.23 -11.05
CA GLY A 331 7.92 11.13 -11.92
C GLY A 331 6.43 11.22 -11.56
N PRO A 332 5.77 12.34 -11.93
CA PRO A 332 4.37 12.58 -11.61
C PRO A 332 3.40 11.68 -12.34
#